data_AF-A0AA91V7X7-F1
#
_entry.id   AF-A0AA91V7X7-F1
#
_cell.length_a   1.000
_cell.length_b   1.000
_cell.length_c   1.000
_cell.angle_alpha   90.00
_cell.angle_beta   90.00
_cell.angle_gamma   90.00
#
_symmetry.space_group_name_H-M   'P 1'
#
loop_
_entity.id
_entity.type
_entity.pdbx_description
1 polymer ?
#
loop_
_entity_poly.entity_id
_entity_poly.type
_entity_poly.pdbx_seq_one_letter_code
_entity_poly.pdbx_strand_id
1 'polypeptide(L)'
;MRKTKYITSGGLAFSEEKDMEKLHRFSLKGWHVSDFKFMGYTLEKGECSDYIYSVDYRSLKEGEAEEYLDFFSFSGWSHIASQGNIHLFRAQPNTKPIYSDRDTSVEKYGNLARSMNYFAIPFVLITVLVWFGAMISSGTLQSILLTIAVISTATALPIVWTVITTYSNKWKVQEKKGLANLLKTIRALLFLIAILILLYASGSTVNMLASMIIGAIALPTAIWLIMSLCHKMRGKKA
;
A
#
# COMPACT_ATOMS: atom_id res chain seq x y z
N MET A 1 2.97 7.48 -32.23
CA MET A 1 2.77 6.94 -30.87
C MET A 1 2.92 8.08 -29.88
N ARG A 2 2.00 8.25 -28.92
CA ARG A 2 2.15 9.25 -27.85
C ARG A 2 3.33 8.86 -26.95
N LYS A 3 4.12 9.84 -26.51
CA LYS A 3 5.28 9.58 -25.65
C LYS A 3 4.78 9.23 -24.24
N THR A 4 5.12 8.03 -23.75
CA THR A 4 4.72 7.57 -22.42
C THR A 4 5.91 7.50 -21.45
N LYS A 5 5.62 7.49 -20.16
CA LYS A 5 6.59 7.31 -19.08
C LYS A 5 5.93 6.63 -17.89
N TYR A 6 6.65 5.71 -17.24
CA TYR A 6 6.21 5.13 -15.98
C TYR A 6 6.89 5.81 -14.78
N ILE A 7 6.15 6.05 -13.72
CA ILE A 7 6.67 6.52 -12.43
C ILE A 7 6.17 5.64 -11.29
N THR A 8 7.04 5.35 -10.33
CA THR A 8 6.68 4.52 -9.18
C THR A 8 5.83 5.28 -8.18
N SER A 9 4.87 4.58 -7.57
CA SER A 9 4.14 5.02 -6.38
C SER A 9 4.99 4.75 -5.14
N GLY A 10 4.89 5.58 -4.10
CA GLY A 10 5.45 5.25 -2.78
C GLY A 10 4.58 4.26 -1.99
N GLY A 11 3.47 3.81 -2.58
CA GLY A 11 2.42 3.01 -1.99
C GLY A 11 1.35 3.90 -1.38
N LEU A 12 0.11 3.75 -1.84
CA LEU A 12 -1.02 4.59 -1.44
C LEU A 12 -1.27 4.55 0.08
N ALA A 13 -1.18 3.38 0.72
CA ALA A 13 -1.29 3.28 2.18
C ALA A 13 -0.21 4.09 2.94
N PHE A 14 0.95 4.37 2.32
CA PHE A 14 2.10 5.02 2.96
C PHE A 14 2.27 6.49 2.57
N SER A 15 1.86 6.85 1.36
CA SER A 15 2.30 8.10 0.72
C SER A 15 1.31 8.67 -0.28
N GLU A 16 0.02 8.33 -0.17
CA GLU A 16 -1.05 8.82 -1.07
C GLU A 16 -0.95 10.31 -1.40
N GLU A 17 -0.89 11.19 -0.39
CA GLU A 17 -0.79 12.64 -0.57
C GLU A 17 0.45 13.05 -1.37
N LYS A 18 1.61 12.48 -1.03
CA LYS A 18 2.87 12.73 -1.75
C LYS A 18 2.82 12.22 -3.18
N ASP A 19 2.13 11.11 -3.43
CA ASP A 19 1.89 10.60 -4.76
C ASP A 19 0.99 11.57 -5.55
N MET A 20 -0.11 12.07 -4.97
CA MET A 20 -0.99 13.05 -5.65
C MET A 20 -0.25 14.35 -5.99
N GLU A 21 0.56 14.89 -5.07
CA GLU A 21 1.43 16.05 -5.32
C GLU A 21 2.49 15.78 -6.40
N LYS A 22 3.03 14.55 -6.43
CA LYS A 22 3.98 14.15 -7.47
C LYS A 22 3.29 14.16 -8.84
N LEU A 23 2.08 13.60 -8.95
CA LEU A 23 1.30 13.58 -10.18
C LEU A 23 0.94 15.00 -10.65
N HIS A 24 0.51 15.86 -9.74
CA HIS A 24 0.26 17.29 -10.02
C HIS A 24 1.49 17.99 -10.61
N ARG A 25 2.67 17.82 -10.01
CA ARG A 25 3.92 18.38 -10.55
C ARG A 25 4.31 17.84 -11.92
N PHE A 26 3.91 16.61 -12.25
CA PHE A 26 4.10 16.07 -13.60
C PHE A 26 3.11 16.70 -14.59
N SER A 27 1.87 16.91 -14.18
CA SER A 27 0.84 17.54 -15.01
C SER A 27 1.23 18.96 -15.43
N LEU A 28 1.79 19.75 -14.51
CA LEU A 28 2.33 21.09 -14.80
C LEU A 28 3.43 21.08 -15.88
N LYS A 29 4.11 19.95 -16.05
CA LYS A 29 5.13 19.73 -17.08
C LYS A 29 4.57 19.03 -18.33
N GLY A 30 3.26 18.96 -18.47
CA GLY A 30 2.53 18.30 -19.56
C GLY A 30 2.66 16.77 -19.55
N TRP A 31 2.85 16.15 -18.38
CA TRP A 31 2.81 14.70 -18.22
C TRP A 31 1.59 14.32 -17.39
N HIS A 32 0.59 13.74 -18.04
CA HIS A 32 -0.70 13.44 -17.43
C HIS A 32 -0.86 11.95 -17.21
N VAL A 33 -1.40 11.56 -16.06
CA VAL A 33 -1.69 10.15 -15.79
C VAL A 33 -2.74 9.65 -16.78
N SER A 34 -2.47 8.51 -17.40
CA SER A 34 -3.42 7.80 -18.26
C SER A 34 -3.82 6.43 -17.71
N ASP A 35 -3.01 5.84 -16.83
CA ASP A 35 -3.30 4.56 -16.19
C ASP A 35 -2.58 4.44 -14.85
N PHE A 36 -3.06 3.57 -13.96
CA PHE A 36 -2.34 3.21 -12.74
C PHE A 36 -2.39 1.69 -12.49
N LYS A 37 -1.27 1.18 -11.97
CA LYS A 37 -1.08 -0.22 -11.61
C LYS A 37 -0.47 -0.31 -10.21
N PHE A 38 -0.39 -1.52 -9.67
CA PHE A 38 -0.03 -1.76 -8.26
C PHE A 38 1.27 -1.06 -7.82
N MET A 39 2.23 -0.90 -8.72
CA MET A 39 3.55 -0.30 -8.42
C MET A 39 3.69 1.18 -8.82
N GLY A 40 2.67 1.82 -9.40
CA GLY A 40 2.81 3.19 -9.91
C GLY A 40 1.90 3.57 -11.07
N TYR A 41 2.29 4.64 -11.77
CA TYR A 41 1.45 5.37 -12.71
C TYR A 41 2.09 5.43 -14.10
N THR A 42 1.25 5.24 -15.13
CA THR A 42 1.61 5.51 -16.51
C THR A 42 1.22 6.94 -16.85
N LEU A 43 2.17 7.70 -17.37
CA LEU A 43 1.99 9.07 -17.81
C LEU A 43 2.07 9.16 -19.33
N GLU A 44 1.23 9.99 -19.92
CA GLU A 44 1.25 10.38 -21.31
C GLU A 44 1.65 11.85 -21.44
N LYS A 45 2.47 12.15 -22.47
CA LYS A 45 2.83 13.52 -22.79
C LYS A 45 1.65 14.23 -23.46
N GLY A 46 1.26 15.37 -22.91
CA GLY A 46 0.29 16.32 -23.46
C GLY A 46 0.74 17.77 -23.25
N GLU A 47 -0.21 18.69 -23.38
CA GLU A 47 0.00 20.12 -23.06
C GLU A 47 0.18 20.32 -21.55
N CYS A 48 0.87 21.39 -21.14
CA CYS A 48 0.99 21.72 -19.73
C CYS A 48 -0.40 22.04 -19.15
N SER A 49 -0.75 21.43 -18.03
CA SER A 49 -2.04 21.66 -17.37
C SER A 49 -1.87 21.58 -15.86
N ASP A 50 -2.73 22.27 -15.12
CA ASP A 50 -2.67 22.32 -13.65
C ASP A 50 -3.62 21.30 -13.01
N TYR A 51 -3.53 20.02 -13.42
CA TYR A 51 -4.45 19.02 -12.89
C TYR A 51 -4.11 18.63 -11.46
N ILE A 52 -5.13 18.69 -10.59
CA ILE A 52 -5.09 18.07 -9.27
C ILE A 52 -5.55 16.62 -9.36
N TYR A 53 -5.05 15.77 -8.46
CA TYR A 53 -5.34 14.34 -8.44
C TYR A 53 -5.90 13.91 -7.09
N SER A 54 -6.81 12.95 -7.11
CA SER A 54 -7.36 12.33 -5.90
C SER A 54 -7.64 10.86 -6.13
N VAL A 55 -7.56 10.07 -5.07
CA VAL A 55 -7.92 8.65 -5.05
C VAL A 55 -9.13 8.45 -4.15
N ASP A 56 -10.08 7.65 -4.62
CA ASP A 56 -11.22 7.15 -3.85
C ASP A 56 -11.12 5.63 -3.68
N TYR A 57 -11.59 5.13 -2.52
CA TYR A 57 -11.60 3.71 -2.21
C TYR A 57 -13.04 3.22 -2.07
N ARG A 58 -13.54 2.53 -3.10
CA ARG A 58 -14.90 2.00 -3.10
C ARG A 58 -14.95 0.66 -3.82
N SER A 59 -15.72 -0.27 -3.25
CA SER A 59 -16.09 -1.50 -3.96
C SER A 59 -17.38 -1.21 -4.70
N LEU A 60 -17.34 -1.28 -6.03
CA LEU A 60 -18.51 -1.04 -6.87
C LEU A 60 -19.18 -2.39 -7.18
N LYS A 61 -20.50 -2.46 -7.04
CA LYS A 61 -21.26 -3.62 -7.53
C LYS A 61 -21.55 -3.47 -9.03
N GLU A 62 -21.96 -4.57 -9.64
CA GLU A 62 -22.44 -4.58 -11.02
C GLU A 62 -23.64 -3.61 -11.15
N GLY A 63 -23.57 -2.69 -12.12
CA GLY A 63 -24.58 -1.64 -12.33
C GLY A 63 -24.38 -0.34 -11.55
N GLU A 64 -23.54 -0.30 -10.49
CA GLU A 64 -23.30 0.94 -9.72
C GLU A 64 -22.21 1.83 -10.33
N ALA A 65 -21.43 1.30 -11.28
CA ALA A 65 -20.22 1.96 -11.78
C ALA A 65 -20.53 3.27 -12.52
N GLU A 66 -21.56 3.29 -13.37
CA GLU A 66 -21.93 4.47 -14.15
C GLU A 66 -22.38 5.61 -13.25
N GLU A 67 -23.34 5.33 -12.36
CA GLU A 67 -23.84 6.31 -11.38
C GLU A 67 -22.71 6.88 -10.50
N TYR A 68 -21.79 6.02 -10.05
CA TYR A 68 -20.63 6.42 -9.27
C TYR A 68 -19.69 7.36 -10.04
N LEU A 69 -19.42 7.07 -11.31
CA LEU A 69 -18.54 7.90 -12.14
C LEU A 69 -19.22 9.23 -12.50
N ASP A 70 -20.52 9.21 -12.79
CA ASP A 70 -21.31 10.39 -13.10
C ASP A 70 -21.37 11.36 -11.92
N PHE A 71 -21.57 10.85 -10.69
CA PHE A 71 -21.53 11.65 -9.48
C PHE A 71 -20.26 12.49 -9.36
N PHE A 72 -19.10 11.88 -9.66
CA PHE A 72 -17.82 12.58 -9.65
C PHE A 72 -17.65 13.54 -10.83
N SER A 73 -18.12 13.13 -12.01
CA SER A 73 -18.12 13.98 -13.21
C SER A 73 -18.89 15.28 -12.98
N PHE A 74 -20.10 15.21 -12.39
CA PHE A 74 -20.89 16.39 -12.00
C PHE A 74 -20.18 17.31 -11.01
N SER A 75 -19.27 16.75 -10.20
CA SER A 75 -18.46 17.50 -9.24
C SER A 75 -17.16 18.05 -9.83
N GLY A 76 -16.95 17.92 -11.15
CA GLY A 76 -15.76 18.40 -11.87
C GLY A 76 -14.58 17.43 -11.86
N TRP A 77 -14.77 16.19 -11.37
CA TRP A 77 -13.75 15.15 -11.34
C TRP A 77 -13.88 14.21 -12.52
N SER A 78 -12.82 14.07 -13.31
CA SER A 78 -12.73 13.08 -14.37
C SER A 78 -12.03 11.82 -13.86
N HIS A 79 -12.68 10.68 -14.04
CA HIS A 79 -12.05 9.38 -13.80
C HIS A 79 -10.91 9.12 -14.79
N ILE A 80 -9.83 8.51 -14.30
CA ILE A 80 -8.68 8.12 -15.12
C ILE A 80 -8.62 6.61 -15.27
N ALA A 81 -8.52 5.90 -14.14
CA ALA A 81 -8.33 4.46 -14.12
C ALA A 81 -8.78 3.87 -12.78
N SER A 82 -9.09 2.57 -12.80
CA SER A 82 -9.47 1.78 -11.63
C SER A 82 -8.57 0.56 -11.50
N GLN A 83 -8.17 0.21 -10.27
CA GLN A 83 -7.49 -1.05 -9.98
C GLN A 83 -8.12 -1.68 -8.74
N GLY A 84 -8.95 -2.71 -8.94
CA GLY A 84 -9.80 -3.24 -7.88
C GLY A 84 -10.70 -2.15 -7.31
N ASN A 85 -10.64 -1.94 -6.00
CA ASN A 85 -11.46 -0.97 -5.26
C ASN A 85 -10.82 0.42 -5.13
N ILE A 86 -9.85 0.73 -6.00
CA ILE A 86 -9.09 1.97 -5.98
C ILE A 86 -9.38 2.71 -7.28
N HIS A 87 -9.87 3.95 -7.18
CA HIS A 87 -10.28 4.77 -8.32
C HIS A 87 -9.48 6.07 -8.32
N LEU A 88 -8.76 6.33 -9.41
CA LEU A 88 -7.96 7.55 -9.57
C LEU A 88 -8.72 8.57 -10.41
N PHE A 89 -8.80 9.80 -9.91
CA PHE A 89 -9.46 10.92 -10.55
C PHE A 89 -8.50 12.10 -10.73
N ARG A 90 -8.83 12.95 -11.70
CA ARG A 90 -8.22 14.27 -11.87
C ARG A 90 -9.28 15.36 -11.99
N ALA A 91 -8.93 16.58 -11.64
CA ALA A 91 -9.78 17.74 -11.81
C ALA A 91 -8.95 19.00 -12.11
N GLN A 92 -9.63 20.09 -12.45
CA GLN A 92 -9.04 21.42 -12.57
C GLN A 92 -8.67 21.96 -11.17
N PRO A 93 -7.76 22.94 -11.09
CA PRO A 93 -7.45 23.55 -9.80
C PRO A 93 -8.70 24.24 -9.25
N ASN A 94 -8.80 24.30 -7.92
CA ASN A 94 -9.97 24.82 -7.18
C ASN A 94 -11.26 23.99 -7.28
N THR A 95 -11.25 22.82 -7.94
CA THR A 95 -12.35 21.86 -7.80
C THR A 95 -12.46 21.40 -6.35
N LYS A 96 -13.70 21.34 -5.83
CA LYS A 96 -13.96 20.90 -4.46
C LYS A 96 -13.37 19.49 -4.23
N PRO A 97 -12.57 19.26 -3.17
CA PRO A 97 -12.02 17.95 -2.88
C PRO A 97 -13.11 16.89 -2.71
N ILE A 98 -12.85 15.67 -3.19
CA ILE A 98 -13.73 14.49 -2.98
C ILE A 98 -13.98 14.26 -1.48
N TYR A 99 -12.96 14.49 -0.66
CA TYR A 99 -13.01 14.39 0.80
C TYR A 99 -12.70 15.76 1.40
N SER A 100 -13.73 16.49 1.82
CA SER A 100 -13.58 17.85 2.35
C SER A 100 -13.66 17.92 3.87
N ASP A 101 -14.21 16.90 4.50
CA ASP A 101 -14.46 16.85 5.94
C ASP A 101 -13.87 15.59 6.57
N ARG A 102 -13.89 15.57 7.90
CA ARG A 102 -13.30 14.50 8.68
C ARG A 102 -14.04 13.18 8.50
N ASP A 103 -15.36 13.20 8.42
CA ASP A 103 -16.17 11.98 8.40
C ASP A 103 -16.02 11.25 7.08
N THR A 104 -16.05 11.99 5.96
CA THR A 104 -15.77 11.42 4.63
C THR A 104 -14.33 10.91 4.53
N SER A 105 -13.36 11.58 5.16
CA SER A 105 -11.98 11.09 5.24
C SER A 105 -11.84 9.82 6.10
N VAL A 106 -12.60 9.69 7.19
CA VAL A 106 -12.63 8.46 8.00
C VAL A 106 -13.25 7.31 7.23
N GLU A 107 -14.29 7.60 6.46
CA GLU A 107 -14.94 6.62 5.58
C GLU A 107 -13.97 6.12 4.51
N LYS A 108 -13.24 7.02 3.84
CA LYS A 108 -12.19 6.70 2.87
C LYS A 108 -11.24 5.61 3.36
N TYR A 109 -10.58 5.88 4.49
CA TYR A 109 -9.62 4.93 5.07
C TYR A 109 -10.31 3.71 5.68
N GLY A 110 -11.58 3.82 6.07
CA GLY A 110 -12.42 2.70 6.47
C GLY A 110 -12.68 1.73 5.33
N ASN A 111 -13.01 2.22 4.14
CA ASN A 111 -13.23 1.41 2.95
C ASN A 111 -11.93 0.75 2.48
N LEU A 112 -10.81 1.49 2.49
CA LEU A 112 -9.49 0.91 2.22
C LEU A 112 -9.16 -0.22 3.22
N ALA A 113 -9.39 0.00 4.52
CA ALA A 113 -9.13 -1.01 5.54
C ALA A 113 -9.99 -2.26 5.35
N ARG A 114 -11.28 -2.09 5.06
CA ARG A 114 -12.21 -3.19 4.81
C ARG A 114 -11.78 -4.00 3.59
N SER A 115 -11.44 -3.33 2.49
CA SER A 115 -10.94 -3.98 1.27
C SER A 115 -9.65 -4.75 1.53
N MET A 116 -8.71 -4.20 2.30
CA MET A 116 -7.46 -4.89 2.62
C MET A 116 -7.67 -6.09 3.54
N ASN A 117 -8.54 -5.96 4.55
CA ASN A 117 -8.85 -7.05 5.48
C ASN A 117 -9.49 -8.27 4.80
N TYR A 118 -10.32 -8.03 3.78
CA TYR A 118 -10.96 -9.09 3.01
C TYR A 118 -9.94 -10.08 2.42
N PHE A 119 -8.77 -9.58 2.00
CA PHE A 119 -7.67 -10.42 1.51
C PHE A 119 -6.69 -10.84 2.62
N ALA A 120 -6.35 -9.92 3.52
CA ALA A 120 -5.31 -10.14 4.53
C ALA A 120 -5.71 -11.20 5.57
N ILE A 121 -6.96 -11.19 6.05
CA ILE A 121 -7.40 -12.10 7.11
C ILE A 121 -7.36 -13.56 6.65
N PRO A 122 -7.99 -13.95 5.52
CA PRO A 122 -7.91 -15.32 5.04
C PRO A 122 -6.47 -15.75 4.74
N PHE A 123 -5.65 -14.87 4.16
CA PHE A 123 -4.26 -15.18 3.85
C PHE A 123 -3.42 -15.48 5.10
N VAL A 124 -3.57 -14.68 6.15
CA VAL A 124 -2.90 -14.92 7.44
C VAL A 124 -3.40 -16.20 8.09
N LEU A 125 -4.72 -16.46 8.07
CA LEU A 125 -5.29 -17.70 8.60
C LEU A 125 -4.76 -18.94 7.87
N ILE A 126 -4.72 -18.93 6.53
CA ILE A 126 -4.15 -20.01 5.73
C ILE A 126 -2.67 -20.19 6.08
N THR A 127 -1.91 -19.09 6.24
CA THR A 127 -0.49 -19.17 6.63
C THR A 127 -0.32 -19.89 7.98
N VAL A 128 -1.17 -19.58 8.97
CA VAL A 128 -1.15 -20.26 10.27
C VAL A 128 -1.53 -21.74 10.15
N LEU A 129 -2.54 -22.07 9.34
CA LEU A 129 -2.94 -23.46 9.09
C LEU A 129 -1.83 -24.27 8.41
N VAL A 130 -1.09 -23.67 7.48
CA VAL A 130 0.06 -24.33 6.82
C VAL A 130 1.19 -24.58 7.83
N TRP A 131 1.47 -23.63 8.74
CA TRP A 131 2.40 -23.85 9.85
C TRP A 131 1.96 -24.99 10.76
N PHE A 132 0.69 -25.04 11.14
CA PHE A 132 0.14 -26.12 11.96
C PHE A 132 0.27 -27.48 11.24
N GLY A 133 -0.07 -27.53 9.95
CA GLY A 133 0.10 -28.72 9.11
C GLY A 133 1.56 -29.17 9.02
N ALA A 134 2.50 -28.25 8.91
CA ALA A 134 3.93 -28.56 8.90
C ALA A 134 4.40 -29.18 10.22
N MET A 135 3.86 -28.75 11.37
CA MET A 135 4.24 -29.24 12.69
C MET A 135 3.75 -30.66 13.00
N ILE A 136 2.60 -31.06 12.46
CA ILE A 136 2.02 -32.40 12.67
C ILE A 136 2.44 -33.41 11.60
N SER A 137 3.08 -32.94 10.52
CA SER A 137 3.53 -33.77 9.40
C SER A 137 4.96 -34.28 9.62
N SER A 138 5.34 -35.32 8.88
CA SER A 138 6.67 -35.90 8.89
C SER A 138 7.19 -36.19 7.47
N GLY A 139 8.51 -36.28 7.32
CA GLY A 139 9.17 -36.68 6.07
C GLY A 139 9.07 -35.62 4.97
N THR A 140 8.87 -36.05 3.72
CA THR A 140 8.85 -35.15 2.55
C THR A 140 7.71 -34.12 2.62
N LEU A 141 6.54 -34.52 3.13
CA LEU A 141 5.38 -33.63 3.26
C LEU A 141 5.65 -32.47 4.23
N GLN A 142 6.31 -32.75 5.36
CA GLN A 142 6.75 -31.72 6.30
C GLN A 142 7.67 -30.68 5.63
N SER A 143 8.63 -31.15 4.84
CA SER A 143 9.59 -30.27 4.15
C SER A 143 8.91 -29.36 3.12
N ILE A 144 7.93 -29.89 2.38
CA ILE A 144 7.11 -29.11 1.42
C ILE A 144 6.28 -28.07 2.16
N LEU A 145 5.54 -28.48 3.20
CA LEU A 145 4.68 -27.57 3.98
C LEU A 145 5.49 -26.48 4.66
N LEU A 146 6.68 -26.79 5.19
CA LEU A 146 7.57 -25.81 5.79
C LEU A 146 8.05 -24.78 4.76
N THR A 147 8.41 -25.22 3.55
CA THR A 147 8.80 -24.31 2.46
C THR A 147 7.66 -23.36 2.09
N ILE A 148 6.43 -23.87 1.98
CA ILE A 148 5.24 -23.06 1.70
C ILE A 148 4.97 -22.08 2.85
N ALA A 149 5.01 -22.55 4.10
CA ALA A 149 4.79 -21.73 5.28
C ALA A 149 5.76 -20.54 5.35
N VAL A 150 7.03 -20.81 5.01
CA VAL A 150 8.11 -19.83 4.93
C VAL A 150 7.79 -18.74 3.90
N ILE A 151 7.45 -19.13 2.67
CA ILE A 151 7.12 -18.18 1.58
C ILE A 151 5.86 -17.37 1.92
N SER A 152 4.83 -18.02 2.45
CA SER A 152 3.60 -17.35 2.87
C SER A 152 3.85 -16.35 4.00
N THR A 153 4.71 -16.68 4.96
CA THR A 153 5.10 -15.76 6.04
C THR A 153 5.83 -14.52 5.51
N ALA A 154 6.80 -14.72 4.61
CA ALA A 154 7.52 -13.61 3.98
C ALA A 154 6.58 -12.65 3.23
N THR A 155 5.50 -13.18 2.64
CA THR A 155 4.47 -12.41 1.93
C THR A 155 3.45 -11.77 2.89
N ALA A 156 3.12 -12.44 3.99
CA ALA A 156 2.16 -11.94 4.98
C ALA A 156 2.67 -10.68 5.70
N LEU A 157 3.98 -10.56 5.90
CA LEU A 157 4.59 -9.42 6.60
C LEU A 157 4.28 -8.07 5.93
N PRO A 158 4.55 -7.84 4.63
CA PRO A 158 4.12 -6.63 3.92
C PRO A 158 2.61 -6.38 3.93
N ILE A 159 1.80 -7.44 3.85
CA ILE A 159 0.33 -7.33 3.86
C ILE A 159 -0.14 -6.80 5.21
N VAL A 160 0.28 -7.43 6.30
CA VAL A 160 -0.03 -7.00 7.68
C VAL A 160 0.47 -5.58 7.92
N TRP A 161 1.67 -5.25 7.43
CA TRP A 161 2.23 -3.90 7.50
C TRP A 161 1.36 -2.86 6.80
N THR A 162 0.83 -3.20 5.62
CA THR A 162 -0.08 -2.34 4.85
C THR A 162 -1.40 -2.14 5.59
N VAL A 163 -2.02 -3.21 6.10
CA VAL A 163 -3.26 -3.14 6.92
C VAL A 163 -3.06 -2.24 8.13
N ILE A 164 -1.98 -2.45 8.89
CA ILE A 164 -1.61 -1.63 10.06
C ILE A 164 -1.53 -0.15 9.68
N THR A 165 -0.90 0.16 8.55
CA THR A 165 -0.71 1.54 8.11
C THR A 165 -2.02 2.19 7.72
N THR A 166 -2.90 1.47 7.02
CA THR A 166 -4.25 1.94 6.69
C THR A 166 -5.06 2.27 7.95
N TYR A 167 -5.04 1.39 8.96
CA TYR A 167 -5.69 1.65 10.24
C TYR A 167 -5.05 2.83 10.98
N SER A 168 -3.73 2.95 10.94
CA SER A 168 -3.03 4.09 11.52
C SER A 168 -3.46 5.40 10.86
N ASN A 169 -3.64 5.44 9.53
CA ASN A 169 -4.11 6.62 8.82
C ASN A 169 -5.55 6.96 9.21
N LYS A 170 -6.43 5.96 9.28
CA LYS A 170 -7.80 6.13 9.79
C LYS A 170 -7.82 6.74 11.20
N TRP A 171 -7.01 6.22 12.13
CA TRP A 171 -6.96 6.74 13.50
C TRP A 171 -6.33 8.12 13.62
N LYS A 172 -5.37 8.48 12.75
CA LYS A 172 -4.82 9.84 12.70
C LYS A 172 -5.92 10.85 12.34
N VAL A 173 -6.78 10.53 11.36
CA VAL A 173 -7.92 11.37 10.98
C VAL A 173 -8.97 11.44 12.10
N GLN A 174 -9.17 10.35 12.85
CA GLN A 174 -10.04 10.33 14.04
C GLN A 174 -9.42 11.01 15.28
N GLU A 175 -8.23 11.63 15.16
CA GLU A 175 -7.47 12.22 16.27
C GLU A 175 -7.06 11.23 17.38
N LYS A 176 -7.22 9.92 17.16
CA LYS A 176 -6.79 8.84 18.06
C LYS A 176 -5.30 8.53 17.87
N LYS A 177 -4.45 9.56 17.90
CA LYS A 177 -3.00 9.47 17.65
C LYS A 177 -2.29 8.51 18.60
N GLY A 178 -2.78 8.35 19.83
CA GLY A 178 -2.27 7.40 20.82
C GLY A 178 -2.32 5.94 20.33
N LEU A 179 -3.45 5.50 19.77
CA LEU A 179 -3.59 4.12 19.23
C LEU A 179 -2.68 3.88 18.02
N ALA A 180 -2.55 4.89 17.14
CA ALA A 180 -1.64 4.82 16.00
C ALA A 180 -0.17 4.71 16.43
N ASN A 181 0.23 5.44 17.48
CA ASN A 181 1.58 5.35 18.02
C ASN A 181 1.84 4.06 18.79
N LEU A 182 0.86 3.56 19.55
CA LEU A 182 0.92 2.27 20.25
C LEU A 182 1.19 1.12 19.27
N LEU A 183 0.49 1.11 18.13
CA LEU A 183 0.66 0.08 17.10
C LEU A 183 2.06 0.12 16.48
N LYS A 184 2.62 1.32 16.28
CA LYS A 184 4.02 1.48 15.83
C LYS A 184 5.02 0.96 16.85
N THR A 185 4.79 1.21 18.14
CA THR A 185 5.68 0.76 19.22
C THR A 185 5.62 -0.76 19.42
N ILE A 186 4.43 -1.37 19.40
CA ILE A 186 4.26 -2.83 19.48
C ILE A 186 5.06 -3.52 18.37
N ARG A 187 5.00 -2.96 17.17
CA ARG A 187 5.75 -3.49 16.02
C ARG A 187 7.26 -3.39 16.19
N ALA A 188 7.78 -2.27 16.71
CA ALA A 188 9.20 -2.12 17.01
C ALA A 188 9.66 -3.11 18.09
N LEU A 189 8.83 -3.35 19.10
CA LEU A 189 9.07 -4.33 20.14
C LEU A 189 9.07 -5.77 19.59
N LEU A 190 8.11 -6.15 18.73
CA LEU A 190 8.08 -7.47 18.10
C LEU A 190 9.32 -7.73 17.23
N PHE A 191 9.79 -6.72 16.51
CA PHE A 191 11.04 -6.82 15.74
C PHE A 191 12.26 -6.97 16.66
N LEU A 192 12.33 -6.20 17.75
CA LEU A 192 13.39 -6.32 18.75
C LEU A 192 13.39 -7.71 19.41
N ILE A 193 12.22 -8.24 19.73
CA ILE A 193 12.05 -9.59 20.28
C ILE A 193 12.52 -10.65 19.27
N ALA A 194 12.18 -10.52 17.98
CA ALA A 194 12.68 -11.44 16.95
C ALA A 194 14.22 -11.42 16.83
N ILE A 195 14.85 -10.24 16.96
CA ILE A 195 16.31 -10.09 17.00
C ILE A 195 16.91 -10.71 18.27
N LEU A 196 16.28 -10.52 19.44
CA LEU A 196 16.74 -11.13 20.68
C LEU A 196 16.64 -12.67 20.63
N ILE A 197 15.57 -13.20 20.03
CA ILE A 197 15.39 -14.63 19.79
C ILE A 197 16.51 -15.17 18.89
N LEU A 198 16.98 -14.45 17.86
CA LEU A 198 18.16 -14.84 17.07
C LEU A 198 19.45 -14.91 17.87
N LEU A 199 19.66 -13.92 18.73
CA LEU A 199 20.91 -13.79 19.47
C LEU A 199 21.03 -14.85 20.57
N TYR A 200 19.91 -15.37 21.07
CA TYR A 200 19.88 -16.25 22.23
C TYR A 200 19.32 -17.67 21.97
N ALA A 201 18.61 -17.90 20.87
CA ALA A 201 18.10 -19.24 20.57
C ALA A 201 19.18 -20.11 19.90
N SER A 202 19.52 -21.22 20.53
CA SER A 202 20.53 -22.18 20.05
C SER A 202 20.02 -23.14 18.97
N GLY A 203 18.75 -23.04 18.56
CA GLY A 203 18.13 -23.94 17.59
C GLY A 203 18.26 -23.44 16.14
N SER A 204 18.72 -24.31 15.23
CA SER A 204 18.88 -24.00 13.80
C SER A 204 17.57 -23.50 13.16
N THR A 205 16.42 -24.08 13.53
CA THR A 205 15.09 -23.67 13.06
C THR A 205 14.71 -22.26 13.51
N VAL A 206 15.10 -21.86 14.72
CA VAL A 206 14.79 -20.55 15.29
C VAL A 206 15.62 -19.46 14.61
N ASN A 207 16.90 -19.74 14.36
CA ASN A 207 17.78 -18.83 13.62
C ASN A 207 17.35 -18.67 12.16
N MET A 208 16.86 -19.75 11.53
CA MET A 208 16.32 -19.68 10.18
C MET A 208 15.08 -18.79 10.12
N LEU A 209 14.09 -19.02 10.98
CA LEU A 209 12.86 -18.21 11.06
C LEU A 209 13.13 -16.72 11.24
N ALA A 210 14.06 -16.41 12.14
CA ALA A 210 14.29 -15.03 12.48
C ALA A 210 15.22 -14.31 11.47
N SER A 211 16.15 -15.03 10.81
CA SER A 211 16.85 -14.48 9.63
C SER A 211 15.89 -14.13 8.49
N MET A 212 14.80 -14.89 8.32
CA MET A 212 13.76 -14.57 7.34
C MET A 212 12.96 -13.33 7.70
N ILE A 213 12.60 -13.15 8.98
CA ILE A 213 11.92 -11.92 9.46
C ILE A 213 12.81 -10.70 9.23
N ILE A 214 14.12 -10.82 9.51
CA ILE A 214 15.08 -9.75 9.21
C ILE A 214 15.15 -9.48 7.72
N GLY A 215 15.29 -10.51 6.87
CA GLY A 215 15.33 -10.35 5.41
C GLY A 215 14.07 -9.68 4.87
N ALA A 216 12.90 -10.07 5.35
CA ALA A 216 11.60 -9.51 4.96
C ALA A 216 11.42 -8.04 5.38
N ILE A 217 12.15 -7.55 6.38
CA ILE A 217 12.12 -6.15 6.83
C ILE A 217 13.26 -5.34 6.20
N ALA A 218 14.46 -5.92 6.13
CA ALA A 218 15.67 -5.30 5.59
C ALA A 218 15.57 -5.07 4.08
N LEU A 219 15.03 -6.02 3.31
CA LEU A 219 14.96 -5.90 1.86
C LEU A 219 14.01 -4.77 1.41
N PRO A 220 12.76 -4.65 1.91
CA PRO A 220 11.89 -3.53 1.54
C PRO A 220 12.42 -2.18 2.03
N THR A 221 13.07 -2.13 3.20
CA THR A 221 13.67 -0.89 3.72
C THR A 221 14.88 -0.46 2.91
N ALA A 222 15.72 -1.39 2.44
CA ALA A 222 16.82 -1.12 1.52
C ALA A 222 16.32 -0.65 0.15
N ILE A 223 15.31 -1.32 -0.42
CA ILE A 223 14.68 -0.90 -1.68
C ILE A 223 14.10 0.51 -1.54
N TRP A 224 13.41 0.80 -0.42
CA TRP A 224 12.86 2.12 -0.15
C TRP A 224 13.96 3.20 -0.02
N LEU A 225 15.06 2.90 0.67
CA LEU A 225 16.23 3.80 0.79
C LEU A 225 16.85 4.10 -0.58
N ILE A 226 17.06 3.07 -1.39
CA ILE A 226 17.60 3.21 -2.76
C ILE A 226 16.64 4.05 -3.62
N MET A 227 15.33 3.77 -3.58
CA MET A 227 14.34 4.55 -4.31
C MET A 227 14.29 6.01 -3.84
N SER A 228 14.40 6.27 -2.55
CA SER A 228 14.44 7.60 -1.96
C SER A 228 15.68 8.39 -2.42
N LEU A 229 16.85 7.74 -2.41
CA LEU A 229 18.10 8.33 -2.92
C LEU A 229 18.02 8.60 -4.43
N CYS A 230 17.54 7.64 -5.21
CA CYS A 230 17.31 7.81 -6.65
C CYS A 230 16.35 8.97 -6.95
N HIS A 231 15.27 9.13 -6.18
CA HIS A 231 14.35 10.24 -6.32
C HIS A 231 15.01 11.59 -5.98
N LYS A 232 15.80 11.66 -4.89
CA LYS A 232 16.54 12.87 -4.49
C LYS A 232 17.58 13.28 -5.54
N MET A 233 18.23 12.31 -6.18
CA MET A 233 19.19 12.55 -7.27
C MET A 233 18.49 12.99 -8.58
N ARG A 234 17.33 12.42 -8.90
CA ARG A 234 16.53 12.83 -10.07
C ARG A 234 15.87 14.19 -9.90
N GLY A 235 15.50 14.55 -8.66
CA GLY A 235 14.97 15.87 -8.30
C GLY A 235 16.01 16.99 -8.33
N LYS A 236 17.32 16.67 -8.23
CA LYS A 236 18.41 17.65 -8.40
C LYS A 236 18.80 17.90 -9.87
N LYS A 237 18.32 17.08 -10.81
CA LYS A 237 18.55 17.24 -12.26
C LYS A 237 17.34 17.86 -12.99
N ALA A 238 16.39 18.43 -12.26
CA ALA A 238 15.13 18.97 -12.80
C ALA A 238 14.91 20.41 -12.36
#